data_AF-A0A285N9M9-F1
#
_entry.id   AF-A0A285N9M9-F1
#
_cell.length_a   1.000
_cell.length_b   1.000
_cell.length_c   1.000
_cell.angle_alpha   90.00
_cell.angle_beta   90.00
_cell.angle_gamma   90.00
#
_symmetry.space_group_name_H-M   'P 1'
#
loop_
_entity.id
_entity.type
_entity.pdbx_description
1 polymer ?
#
loop_
_entity_poly.entity_id
_entity_poly.type
_entity_poly.pdbx_seq_one_letter_code
_entity_poly.pdbx_strand_id
1 'polypeptide(L)'
;MEDIIGDIKKGNTATALEKAKKLPFPENLLAEGVVYFHIGNNEKSKNLLERYIEIKKDNPESYYYLGNIYIEEKNLKKAIHFLKKAVELKEKAEYYNDLGYAYFLNGAYEKAIECYNRAVKINPNLSVAYYNKALVFRKMGRYKEAIKNYSTAITLNPYDPDYYYNIGIVYRLSGEPEKAVKAYKKAIELNPENENYWNNLGNAYYDLKEYEKAIKCYEKSVEINPKFFLGWQNLANTYLDTGKYENAVKSYKKALKINRRCSDCYMDMGIALKELGRYEEALKAYKKAVEIDPSQKATGIYNEACLYASKGEKEKAKKLLEEAFRLDPSLREYSKTDPDLKKIV
;
A
#
# COMPACT_ATOMS: atom_id res chain seq x y z
N MET A 1 6.24 10.00 -35.93
CA MET A 1 6.07 9.80 -34.49
C MET A 1 5.57 8.39 -34.16
N GLU A 2 4.53 7.88 -34.81
CA GLU A 2 3.98 6.53 -34.53
C GLU A 2 4.99 5.40 -34.64
N ASP A 3 5.83 5.42 -35.68
CA ASP A 3 6.92 4.43 -35.86
C ASP A 3 7.93 4.45 -34.70
N ILE A 4 8.30 5.64 -34.21
CA ILE A 4 9.19 5.83 -33.05
C ILE A 4 8.54 5.27 -31.78
N ILE A 5 7.25 5.55 -31.54
CA ILE A 5 6.50 4.99 -30.41
C ILE A 5 6.40 3.46 -30.54
N GLY A 6 6.25 2.94 -31.75
CA GLY A 6 6.26 1.51 -32.04
C GLY A 6 7.57 0.84 -31.62
N ASP A 7 8.71 1.45 -31.93
CA ASP A 7 10.02 0.96 -31.52
C ASP A 7 10.22 1.01 -30.00
N ILE A 8 9.79 2.11 -29.34
CA ILE A 8 9.81 2.22 -27.87
C ILE A 8 9.01 1.08 -27.24
N LYS A 9 7.80 0.81 -27.73
CA LYS A 9 6.94 -0.27 -27.21
C LYS A 9 7.56 -1.66 -27.38
N LYS A 10 8.43 -1.84 -28.37
CA LYS A 10 9.20 -3.08 -28.60
C LYS A 10 10.51 -3.14 -27.79
N GLY A 11 10.86 -2.09 -27.05
CA GLY A 11 12.13 -1.98 -26.32
C GLY A 11 13.31 -1.53 -27.18
N ASN A 12 13.08 -1.16 -28.45
CA ASN A 12 14.12 -0.76 -29.40
C ASN A 12 14.46 0.74 -29.28
N THR A 13 14.80 1.19 -28.07
CA THR A 13 14.98 2.62 -27.76
C THR A 13 16.14 3.27 -28.50
N ALA A 14 17.20 2.52 -28.82
CA ALA A 14 18.32 3.01 -29.64
C ALA A 14 17.88 3.33 -31.08
N THR A 15 17.11 2.43 -31.70
CA THR A 15 16.54 2.63 -33.04
C THR A 15 15.55 3.80 -33.04
N ALA A 16 14.69 3.88 -32.01
CA ALA A 16 13.77 4.99 -31.83
C ALA A 16 14.53 6.34 -31.76
N LEU A 17 15.64 6.40 -31.01
CA LEU A 17 16.45 7.60 -30.89
C LEU A 17 17.15 7.98 -32.21
N GLU A 18 17.66 7.00 -32.96
CA GLU A 18 18.26 7.25 -34.27
C GLU A 18 17.24 7.83 -35.25
N LYS A 19 16.04 7.25 -35.29
CA LYS A 19 14.92 7.76 -36.10
C LYS A 19 14.51 9.17 -35.67
N ALA A 20 14.42 9.42 -34.36
CA ALA A 20 14.09 10.74 -33.82
C ALA A 20 15.08 11.82 -34.27
N LYS A 21 16.39 11.53 -34.22
CA LYS A 21 17.47 12.45 -34.65
C LYS A 21 17.44 12.79 -36.14
N LYS A 22 16.92 11.89 -36.98
CA LYS A 22 16.82 12.08 -38.44
C LYS A 22 15.63 12.95 -38.86
N LEU A 23 14.71 13.26 -37.95
CA LEU A 23 13.60 14.16 -38.25
C LEU A 23 14.10 15.59 -38.49
N PRO A 24 13.39 16.39 -39.30
CA PRO A 24 13.72 17.80 -39.46
C PRO A 24 13.58 18.57 -38.15
N PHE A 25 14.30 19.68 -38.04
CA PHE A 25 14.11 20.63 -36.94
C PHE A 25 12.84 21.46 -37.15
N PRO A 26 11.99 21.67 -36.12
CA PRO A 26 12.18 21.29 -34.71
C PRO A 26 11.60 19.93 -34.30
N GLU A 27 10.99 19.15 -35.21
CA GLU A 27 10.31 17.88 -34.89
C GLU A 27 11.24 16.85 -34.22
N ASN A 28 12.53 16.87 -34.55
CA ASN A 28 13.53 16.05 -33.86
C ASN A 28 13.59 16.31 -32.35
N LEU A 29 13.44 17.56 -31.89
CA LEU A 29 13.48 17.88 -30.45
C LEU A 29 12.33 17.20 -29.70
N LEU A 30 11.11 17.27 -30.24
CA LEU A 30 9.95 16.60 -29.67
C LEU A 30 10.19 15.08 -29.64
N ALA A 31 10.55 14.49 -30.77
CA ALA A 31 10.75 13.05 -30.88
C ALA A 31 11.85 12.55 -29.94
N GLU A 32 13.02 13.20 -29.91
CA GLU A 32 14.11 12.86 -29.00
C GLU A 32 13.68 13.05 -27.54
N GLY A 33 12.97 14.13 -27.23
CA GLY A 33 12.43 14.38 -25.89
C GLY A 33 11.54 13.23 -25.41
N VAL A 34 10.64 12.75 -26.27
CA VAL A 34 9.78 11.59 -25.98
C VAL A 34 10.60 10.31 -25.80
N VAL A 35 11.59 10.05 -26.66
CA VAL A 35 12.45 8.87 -26.51
C VAL A 35 13.20 8.92 -25.17
N TYR A 36 13.78 10.07 -24.80
CA TYR A 36 14.49 10.21 -23.52
C TYR A 36 13.58 10.05 -22.31
N PHE A 37 12.32 10.49 -22.38
CA PHE A 37 11.34 10.22 -21.33
C PHE A 37 11.16 8.72 -21.11
N HIS A 38 10.95 7.94 -22.18
CA HIS A 38 10.77 6.50 -22.09
C HIS A 38 12.04 5.73 -21.69
N ILE A 39 13.22 6.31 -21.87
CA ILE A 39 14.50 5.76 -21.37
C ILE A 39 14.72 6.13 -19.88
N GLY A 40 13.89 7.02 -19.30
CA GLY A 40 14.04 7.52 -17.93
C GLY A 40 15.06 8.65 -17.79
N ASN A 41 15.50 9.25 -18.90
CA ASN A 41 16.37 10.43 -18.86
C ASN A 41 15.53 11.72 -18.87
N ASN A 42 14.90 11.98 -17.72
CA ASN A 42 13.98 13.09 -17.54
C ASN A 42 14.62 14.47 -17.74
N GLU A 43 15.90 14.62 -17.41
CA GLU A 43 16.63 15.88 -17.59
C GLU A 43 16.77 16.24 -19.07
N LYS A 44 17.27 15.31 -19.90
CA LYS A 44 17.38 15.53 -21.35
C LYS A 44 16.02 15.70 -21.99
N SER A 45 15.06 14.87 -21.60
CA SER A 45 13.70 14.96 -22.10
C SER A 45 13.11 16.36 -21.88
N LYS A 46 13.17 16.85 -20.64
CA LYS A 46 12.66 18.16 -20.24
C LYS A 46 13.30 19.30 -21.04
N ASN A 47 14.64 19.32 -21.12
CA ASN A 47 15.37 20.35 -21.85
C ASN A 47 14.97 20.43 -23.34
N LEU A 48 14.78 19.27 -23.99
CA LEU A 48 14.36 19.21 -25.40
C LEU A 48 12.90 19.63 -25.59
N LEU A 49 12.02 19.18 -24.71
CA LEU A 49 10.59 19.52 -24.77
C LEU A 49 10.33 21.00 -24.45
N GLU A 50 11.07 21.59 -23.52
CA GLU A 50 11.01 23.02 -23.20
C GLU A 50 11.50 23.87 -24.39
N ARG A 51 12.65 23.53 -25.01
CA ARG A 51 13.09 24.18 -26.26
C ARG A 51 12.07 24.03 -27.39
N TYR A 52 11.43 22.86 -27.50
CA TYR A 52 10.41 22.67 -28.53
C TYR A 52 9.19 23.58 -28.29
N ILE A 53 8.75 23.73 -27.04
CA ILE A 53 7.62 24.63 -26.68
C ILE A 53 7.94 26.10 -26.97
N GLU A 54 9.20 26.53 -26.81
CA GLU A 54 9.62 27.90 -27.16
C GLU A 54 9.38 28.19 -28.66
N ILE A 55 9.51 27.18 -29.52
CA ILE A 55 9.36 27.27 -30.97
C ILE A 55 7.89 27.02 -31.39
N LYS A 56 7.26 25.97 -30.85
CA LYS A 56 5.89 25.53 -31.16
C LYS A 56 5.05 25.41 -29.89
N LYS A 57 4.45 26.53 -29.50
CA LYS A 57 3.68 26.68 -28.24
C LYS A 57 2.36 25.90 -28.21
N ASP A 58 1.85 25.50 -29.36
CA ASP A 58 0.54 24.85 -29.55
C ASP A 58 0.63 23.32 -29.63
N ASN A 59 1.78 22.73 -29.34
CA ASN A 59 1.93 21.27 -29.33
C ASN A 59 1.51 20.65 -27.98
N PRO A 60 0.41 19.90 -27.91
CA PRO A 60 -0.07 19.32 -26.64
C PRO A 60 0.83 18.21 -26.09
N GLU A 61 1.58 17.51 -26.95
CA GLU A 61 2.40 16.35 -26.56
C GLU A 61 3.57 16.79 -25.67
N SER A 62 4.25 17.89 -25.99
CA SER A 62 5.32 18.41 -25.14
C SER A 62 4.85 18.74 -23.73
N TYR A 63 3.70 19.41 -23.60
CA TYR A 63 3.12 19.69 -22.27
C TYR A 63 2.71 18.41 -21.55
N TYR A 64 2.16 17.42 -22.26
CA TYR A 64 1.77 16.14 -21.68
C TYR A 64 2.96 15.39 -21.07
N TYR A 65 4.07 15.26 -21.83
CA TYR A 65 5.26 14.57 -21.33
C TYR A 65 5.96 15.36 -20.21
N LEU A 66 6.07 16.68 -20.31
CA LEU A 66 6.57 17.51 -19.20
C LEU A 66 5.73 17.34 -17.93
N GLY A 67 4.40 17.31 -18.09
CA GLY A 67 3.46 17.04 -17.03
C GLY A 67 3.76 15.74 -16.28
N ASN A 68 3.94 14.66 -17.02
CA ASN A 68 4.27 13.34 -16.47
C ASN A 68 5.67 13.30 -15.81
N ILE A 69 6.68 13.94 -16.41
CA ILE A 69 8.00 14.09 -15.78
C ILE A 69 7.87 14.78 -14.42
N TYR A 70 7.08 15.84 -14.33
CA TYR A 70 6.87 16.54 -13.06
C TYR A 70 6.03 15.73 -12.05
N ILE A 71 5.22 14.76 -12.48
CA ILE A 71 4.60 13.78 -11.57
C ILE A 71 5.68 12.90 -10.95
N GLU A 72 6.60 12.36 -11.76
CA GLU A 72 7.70 11.50 -11.30
C GLU A 72 8.63 12.25 -10.33
N GLU A 73 8.89 13.53 -10.59
CA GLU A 73 9.65 14.44 -9.71
C GLU A 73 8.85 14.90 -8.47
N LYS A 74 7.59 14.47 -8.33
CA LYS A 74 6.66 14.87 -7.26
C LYS A 74 6.40 16.38 -7.21
N ASN A 75 6.69 17.11 -8.29
CA ASN A 75 6.35 18.52 -8.42
C ASN A 75 4.93 18.69 -8.96
N LEU A 76 3.95 18.38 -8.10
CA LEU A 76 2.53 18.30 -8.49
C LEU A 76 1.98 19.64 -9.04
N LYS A 77 2.49 20.78 -8.55
CA LYS A 77 2.08 22.10 -9.04
C LYS A 77 2.45 22.29 -10.52
N LYS A 78 3.69 21.96 -10.90
CA LYS A 78 4.12 22.02 -12.31
C LYS A 78 3.43 20.94 -13.13
N ALA A 79 3.32 19.71 -12.62
CA ALA A 79 2.62 18.63 -13.30
C ALA A 79 1.21 19.03 -13.72
N ILE A 80 0.41 19.55 -12.78
CA ILE A 80 -0.94 20.05 -13.04
C ILE A 80 -0.91 21.20 -14.05
N HIS A 81 0.02 22.15 -13.93
CA HIS A 81 0.13 23.26 -14.88
C HIS A 81 0.32 22.78 -16.33
N PHE A 82 1.29 21.91 -16.56
CA PHE A 82 1.59 21.37 -17.89
C PHE A 82 0.47 20.46 -18.41
N LEU A 83 -0.08 19.57 -17.59
CA LEU A 83 -1.19 18.68 -18.01
C LEU A 83 -2.47 19.46 -18.32
N LYS A 84 -2.76 20.55 -17.59
CA LYS A 84 -3.86 21.47 -17.94
C LYS A 84 -3.67 22.07 -19.32
N LYS A 85 -2.45 22.51 -19.66
CA LYS A 85 -2.14 23.03 -20.99
C LYS A 85 -2.32 21.96 -22.08
N ALA A 86 -1.93 20.72 -21.81
CA ALA A 86 -2.14 19.61 -22.75
C ALA A 86 -3.63 19.37 -23.06
N VAL A 87 -4.50 19.34 -22.04
CA VAL A 87 -5.96 19.14 -22.25
C VAL A 87 -6.65 20.35 -22.88
N GLU A 88 -6.16 21.57 -22.64
CA GLU A 88 -6.65 22.80 -23.28
C GLU A 88 -6.38 22.79 -24.80
N LEU A 89 -5.20 22.27 -25.20
CA LEU A 89 -4.78 22.23 -26.60
C LEU A 89 -5.40 21.06 -27.37
N LYS A 90 -5.66 19.92 -26.69
CA LYS A 90 -6.25 18.75 -27.34
C LYS A 90 -6.99 17.86 -26.34
N GLU A 91 -8.26 17.58 -26.63
CA GLU A 91 -9.03 16.61 -25.87
C GLU A 91 -8.61 15.18 -26.22
N LYS A 92 -7.83 14.56 -25.33
CA LYS A 92 -7.50 13.13 -25.36
C LYS A 92 -7.79 12.48 -24.02
N ALA A 93 -8.27 11.25 -24.04
CA ALA A 93 -8.64 10.54 -22.82
C ALA A 93 -7.44 10.33 -21.88
N GLU A 94 -6.27 10.04 -22.44
CA GLU A 94 -5.00 9.83 -21.72
C GLU A 94 -4.56 11.11 -20.99
N TYR A 95 -4.73 12.28 -21.61
CA TYR A 95 -4.34 13.56 -20.99
C TYR A 95 -5.21 13.87 -19.78
N TYR A 96 -6.52 13.63 -19.88
CA TYR A 96 -7.43 13.77 -18.75
C TYR A 96 -7.18 12.70 -17.68
N ASN A 97 -6.82 11.47 -18.04
CA ASN A 97 -6.44 10.45 -17.06
C ASN A 97 -5.23 10.89 -16.22
N ASP A 98 -4.19 11.39 -16.86
CA ASP A 98 -2.95 11.76 -16.16
C ASP A 98 -3.10 13.08 -15.40
N LEU A 99 -3.87 14.04 -15.92
CA LEU A 99 -4.27 15.22 -15.16
C LEU A 99 -5.08 14.84 -13.92
N GLY A 100 -6.01 13.90 -14.06
CA GLY A 100 -6.77 13.33 -12.94
C GLY A 100 -5.85 12.70 -11.90
N TYR A 101 -4.83 11.96 -12.35
CA TYR A 101 -3.83 11.34 -11.47
C TYR A 101 -3.01 12.39 -10.72
N ALA A 102 -2.58 13.46 -11.38
CA ALA A 102 -1.89 14.57 -10.73
C ALA A 102 -2.77 15.25 -9.66
N TYR A 103 -4.07 15.47 -9.95
CA TYR A 103 -5.00 16.00 -8.96
C TYR A 103 -5.23 15.05 -7.78
N PHE A 104 -5.30 13.75 -8.03
CA PHE A 104 -5.43 12.74 -6.98
C PHE A 104 -4.22 12.77 -6.03
N LEU A 105 -3.00 12.78 -6.57
CA LEU A 105 -1.77 12.90 -5.77
C LEU A 105 -1.72 14.21 -4.97
N ASN A 106 -2.30 15.29 -5.51
CA ASN A 106 -2.40 16.59 -4.84
C ASN A 106 -3.58 16.67 -3.84
N GLY A 107 -4.33 15.58 -3.62
CA GLY A 107 -5.48 15.55 -2.72
C GLY A 107 -6.74 16.26 -3.24
N ALA A 108 -6.74 16.75 -4.48
CA ALA A 108 -7.87 17.43 -5.11
C ALA A 108 -8.85 16.42 -5.72
N TYR A 109 -9.49 15.62 -4.87
CA TYR A 109 -10.26 14.44 -5.28
C TYR A 109 -11.43 14.74 -6.23
N GLU A 110 -12.19 15.82 -6.02
CA GLU A 110 -13.31 16.15 -6.93
C GLU A 110 -12.83 16.56 -8.33
N LYS A 111 -11.71 17.27 -8.43
CA LYS A 111 -11.08 17.62 -9.72
C LYS A 111 -10.54 16.38 -10.42
N ALA A 112 -10.00 15.43 -9.66
CA ALA A 112 -9.57 14.14 -10.21
C ALA A 112 -10.76 13.38 -10.81
N ILE A 113 -11.89 13.30 -10.09
CA ILE A 113 -13.12 12.66 -10.58
C ILE A 113 -13.64 13.33 -11.84
N GLU A 114 -13.65 14.67 -11.91
CA GLU A 114 -14.04 15.41 -13.12
C GLU A 114 -13.16 15.03 -14.32
N CYS A 115 -11.84 14.99 -14.13
CA CYS A 115 -10.92 14.60 -15.18
C CYS A 115 -11.17 13.16 -15.65
N TYR A 116 -11.35 12.21 -14.72
CA TYR A 116 -11.67 10.82 -15.10
C TYR A 116 -13.03 10.70 -15.79
N ASN A 117 -14.03 11.49 -15.40
CA ASN A 117 -15.32 11.54 -16.11
C ASN A 117 -15.15 12.01 -17.55
N ARG A 118 -14.29 13.00 -17.80
CA ARG A 118 -13.95 13.45 -19.15
C ARG A 118 -13.20 12.37 -19.92
N ALA A 119 -12.21 11.72 -19.30
CA ALA A 119 -11.45 10.64 -19.91
C ALA A 119 -12.35 9.49 -20.41
N VAL A 120 -13.25 8.99 -19.55
CA VAL A 120 -14.16 7.88 -19.92
C VAL A 120 -15.27 8.31 -20.88
N LYS A 121 -15.62 9.61 -20.94
CA LYS A 121 -16.54 10.13 -21.95
C LYS A 121 -15.90 10.14 -23.34
N ILE A 122 -14.61 10.50 -23.42
CA ILE A 122 -13.84 10.51 -24.68
C ILE A 122 -13.53 9.08 -25.13
N ASN A 123 -13.09 8.23 -24.21
CA ASN A 123 -12.81 6.81 -24.48
C ASN A 123 -13.48 5.92 -23.41
N PRO A 124 -14.69 5.41 -23.70
CA PRO A 124 -15.41 4.52 -22.78
C PRO A 124 -14.71 3.19 -22.47
N ASN A 125 -13.72 2.80 -23.27
CA ASN A 125 -12.96 1.56 -23.11
C ASN A 125 -11.63 1.75 -22.38
N LEU A 126 -11.32 2.96 -21.89
CA LEU A 126 -10.10 3.24 -21.14
C LEU A 126 -10.18 2.69 -19.71
N SER A 127 -9.88 1.39 -19.55
CA SER A 127 -9.97 0.68 -18.26
C SER A 127 -9.21 1.38 -17.11
N VAL A 128 -8.02 1.91 -17.40
CA VAL A 128 -7.17 2.61 -16.41
C VAL A 128 -7.84 3.85 -15.82
N ALA A 129 -8.68 4.56 -16.59
CA ALA A 129 -9.40 5.72 -16.07
C ALA A 129 -10.48 5.33 -15.06
N TYR A 130 -11.18 4.20 -15.29
CA TYR A 130 -12.11 3.65 -14.29
C TYR A 130 -11.37 3.17 -13.04
N TYR A 131 -10.26 2.46 -13.21
CA TYR A 131 -9.41 2.02 -12.11
C TYR A 131 -8.93 3.21 -11.26
N ASN A 132 -8.41 4.25 -11.88
CA ASN A 132 -7.93 5.45 -11.19
C ASN A 132 -9.07 6.20 -10.49
N LYS A 133 -10.23 6.33 -11.14
CA LYS A 133 -11.42 6.90 -10.50
C LYS A 133 -11.88 6.08 -9.28
N ALA A 134 -11.79 4.75 -9.35
CA ALA A 134 -12.11 3.87 -8.23
C ALA A 134 -11.13 4.06 -7.06
N LEU A 135 -9.84 4.29 -7.32
CA LEU A 135 -8.85 4.63 -6.28
C LEU A 135 -9.23 5.91 -5.52
N VAL A 136 -9.73 6.94 -6.22
CA VAL A 136 -10.21 8.17 -5.59
C VAL A 136 -11.40 7.88 -4.67
N PHE A 137 -12.43 7.19 -5.16
CA PHE A 137 -13.59 6.85 -4.34
C PHE A 137 -13.22 6.01 -3.12
N ARG A 138 -12.30 5.05 -3.26
CA ARG A 138 -11.77 4.28 -2.12
C ARG A 138 -11.14 5.19 -1.08
N LYS A 139 -10.31 6.15 -1.49
CA LYS A 139 -9.67 7.11 -0.56
C LYS A 139 -10.67 8.03 0.13
N MET A 140 -11.81 8.32 -0.51
CA MET A 140 -12.92 9.07 0.08
C MET A 140 -13.87 8.21 0.95
N GLY A 141 -13.63 6.90 1.09
CA GLY A 141 -14.55 5.99 1.80
C GLY A 141 -15.84 5.66 1.03
N ARG A 142 -15.95 6.07 -0.24
CA ARG A 142 -17.12 5.85 -1.10
C ARG A 142 -17.04 4.47 -1.77
N TYR A 143 -17.19 3.42 -0.96
CA TYR A 143 -16.88 2.05 -1.37
C TYR A 143 -17.80 1.51 -2.48
N LYS A 144 -19.09 1.89 -2.49
CA LYS A 144 -20.03 1.45 -3.54
C LYS A 144 -19.61 1.97 -4.93
N GLU A 145 -19.25 3.24 -5.02
CA GLU A 145 -18.75 3.82 -6.27
C GLU A 145 -17.39 3.27 -6.67
N ALA A 146 -16.50 3.01 -5.70
CA ALA A 146 -15.21 2.36 -5.96
C ALA A 146 -15.42 0.96 -6.58
N ILE A 147 -16.26 0.11 -5.98
CA ILE A 147 -16.58 -1.23 -6.50
C ILE A 147 -17.12 -1.14 -7.92
N LYS A 148 -18.09 -0.24 -8.19
CA LYS A 148 -18.66 -0.08 -9.54
C LYS A 148 -17.57 0.21 -10.58
N ASN A 149 -16.67 1.16 -10.30
CA ASN A 149 -15.62 1.55 -11.26
C ASN A 149 -14.54 0.46 -11.38
N TYR A 150 -14.15 -0.22 -10.30
CA TYR A 150 -13.25 -1.38 -10.41
C TYR A 150 -13.86 -2.50 -11.24
N SER A 151 -15.15 -2.82 -11.03
CA SER A 151 -15.83 -3.84 -11.84
C SER A 151 -15.85 -3.48 -13.33
N THR A 152 -16.06 -2.21 -13.67
CA THR A 152 -15.95 -1.75 -15.06
C THR A 152 -14.52 -1.90 -15.59
N ALA A 153 -13.50 -1.50 -14.81
CA ALA A 153 -12.09 -1.67 -15.21
C ALA A 153 -11.73 -3.14 -15.48
N ILE A 154 -12.18 -4.06 -14.61
CA ILE A 154 -12.01 -5.51 -14.76
C ILE A 154 -12.73 -6.04 -16.01
N THR A 155 -13.93 -5.56 -16.29
CA THR A 155 -14.69 -5.97 -17.48
C THR A 155 -13.96 -5.58 -18.76
N LEU A 156 -13.35 -4.39 -18.78
CA LEU A 156 -12.63 -3.86 -19.94
C LEU A 156 -11.23 -4.48 -20.12
N ASN A 157 -10.55 -4.79 -19.02
CA ASN A 157 -9.25 -5.47 -19.03
C ASN A 157 -9.19 -6.50 -17.89
N PRO A 158 -9.51 -7.78 -18.16
CA PRO A 158 -9.59 -8.81 -17.13
C PRO A 158 -8.24 -9.41 -16.74
N TYR A 159 -7.13 -8.94 -17.35
CA TYR A 159 -5.79 -9.51 -17.17
C TYR A 159 -4.88 -8.69 -16.26
N ASP A 160 -5.36 -7.54 -15.77
CA ASP A 160 -4.60 -6.70 -14.84
C ASP A 160 -4.84 -7.17 -13.38
N PRO A 161 -3.84 -7.76 -12.71
CA PRO A 161 -4.00 -8.25 -11.34
C PRO A 161 -4.29 -7.13 -10.33
N ASP A 162 -3.81 -5.90 -10.58
CA ASP A 162 -4.00 -4.80 -9.64
C ASP A 162 -5.47 -4.39 -9.53
N TYR A 163 -6.28 -4.64 -10.55
CA TYR A 163 -7.71 -4.32 -10.51
C TYR A 163 -8.43 -5.24 -9.52
N TYR A 164 -8.11 -6.52 -9.53
CA TYR A 164 -8.65 -7.51 -8.59
C TYR A 164 -8.10 -7.32 -7.17
N TYR A 165 -6.81 -7.00 -7.06
CA TYR A 165 -6.22 -6.70 -5.76
C TYR A 165 -6.89 -5.49 -5.10
N ASN A 166 -7.04 -4.39 -5.84
CA ASN A 166 -7.59 -3.16 -5.26
C ASN A 166 -9.10 -3.25 -5.00
N ILE A 167 -9.89 -3.96 -5.81
CA ILE A 167 -11.30 -4.22 -5.48
C ILE A 167 -11.43 -5.15 -4.27
N GLY A 168 -10.51 -6.11 -4.11
CA GLY A 168 -10.42 -6.97 -2.91
C GLY A 168 -10.21 -6.16 -1.63
N ILE A 169 -9.36 -5.13 -1.68
CA ILE A 169 -9.18 -4.19 -0.57
C ILE A 169 -10.50 -3.49 -0.23
N VAL A 170 -11.23 -3.02 -1.24
CA VAL A 170 -12.52 -2.34 -1.01
C VAL A 170 -13.54 -3.28 -0.40
N TYR A 171 -13.66 -4.53 -0.90
CA TYR A 171 -14.58 -5.51 -0.31
C TYR A 171 -14.26 -5.80 1.15
N ARG A 172 -12.98 -5.92 1.51
CA ARG A 172 -12.59 -6.12 2.92
C ARG A 172 -12.97 -4.92 3.79
N LEU A 173 -12.71 -3.69 3.30
CA LEU A 173 -13.07 -2.45 4.00
C LEU A 173 -14.59 -2.22 4.09
N SER A 174 -15.38 -2.75 3.14
CA SER A 174 -16.85 -2.69 3.17
C SER A 174 -17.50 -3.82 3.98
N GLY A 175 -16.72 -4.66 4.67
CA GLY A 175 -17.22 -5.76 5.49
C GLY A 175 -17.65 -7.00 4.71
N GLU A 176 -17.09 -7.22 3.52
CA GLU A 176 -17.40 -8.34 2.61
C GLU A 176 -16.15 -9.22 2.34
N PRO A 177 -15.52 -9.81 3.38
CA PRO A 177 -14.26 -10.53 3.24
C PRO A 177 -14.33 -11.76 2.30
N GLU A 178 -15.49 -12.40 2.14
CA GLU A 178 -15.66 -13.52 1.19
C GLU A 178 -15.48 -13.06 -0.26
N LYS A 179 -15.96 -11.86 -0.61
CA LYS A 179 -15.73 -11.26 -1.93
C LYS A 179 -14.28 -10.85 -2.10
N ALA A 180 -13.64 -10.35 -1.03
CA ALA A 180 -12.22 -10.03 -1.03
C ALA A 180 -11.36 -11.26 -1.32
N VAL A 181 -11.63 -12.41 -0.69
CA VAL A 181 -10.94 -13.69 -0.96
C VAL A 181 -11.01 -14.06 -2.44
N LYS A 182 -12.19 -13.96 -3.07
CA LYS A 182 -12.35 -14.27 -4.51
C LYS A 182 -11.50 -13.34 -5.37
N ALA A 183 -11.51 -12.05 -5.08
CA ALA A 183 -10.76 -11.05 -5.82
C ALA A 183 -9.24 -11.26 -5.66
N TYR A 184 -8.73 -11.44 -4.44
CA TYR A 184 -7.31 -11.70 -4.21
C TYR A 184 -6.82 -13.01 -4.86
N LYS A 185 -7.63 -14.08 -4.83
CA LYS A 185 -7.29 -15.31 -5.55
C LYS A 185 -7.13 -15.07 -7.05
N LYS A 186 -7.97 -14.22 -7.65
CA LYS A 186 -7.83 -13.88 -9.07
C LYS A 186 -6.58 -13.03 -9.35
N ALA A 187 -6.23 -12.10 -8.46
CA ALA A 187 -4.97 -11.36 -8.55
C ALA A 187 -3.74 -12.29 -8.49
N ILE A 188 -3.76 -13.28 -7.58
CA ILE A 188 -2.70 -14.30 -7.43
C ILE A 188 -2.63 -15.22 -8.65
N GLU A 189 -3.75 -15.61 -9.23
CA GLU A 189 -3.79 -16.41 -10.46
C GLU A 189 -3.08 -15.69 -11.62
N LEU A 190 -3.26 -14.37 -11.72
CA LEU A 190 -2.65 -13.54 -12.77
C LEU A 190 -1.17 -13.20 -12.47
N ASN A 191 -0.81 -13.02 -11.20
CA ASN A 191 0.56 -12.77 -10.78
C ASN A 191 0.82 -13.38 -9.37
N PRO A 192 1.38 -14.60 -9.32
CA PRO A 192 1.55 -15.32 -8.06
C PRO A 192 2.73 -14.84 -7.21
N GLU A 193 3.66 -14.07 -7.78
CA GLU A 193 4.92 -13.65 -7.16
C GLU A 193 4.82 -12.28 -6.45
N ASN A 194 3.60 -11.79 -6.18
CA ASN A 194 3.40 -10.56 -5.42
C ASN A 194 3.02 -10.87 -3.97
N GLU A 195 3.91 -10.53 -3.03
CA GLU A 195 3.76 -10.80 -1.61
C GLU A 195 2.55 -10.09 -1.00
N ASN A 196 2.17 -8.92 -1.54
CA ASN A 196 1.05 -8.13 -1.02
C ASN A 196 -0.28 -8.83 -1.28
N TYR A 197 -0.41 -9.55 -2.40
CA TYR A 197 -1.64 -10.27 -2.72
C TYR A 197 -1.87 -11.43 -1.76
N TRP A 198 -0.81 -12.21 -1.47
CA TRP A 198 -0.84 -13.28 -0.48
C TRP A 198 -1.11 -12.74 0.93
N ASN A 199 -0.44 -11.66 1.34
CA ASN A 199 -0.68 -11.06 2.65
C ASN A 199 -2.12 -10.58 2.82
N ASN A 200 -2.69 -9.92 1.81
CA ASN A 200 -4.07 -9.43 1.92
C ASN A 200 -5.12 -10.54 1.77
N LEU A 201 -4.81 -11.62 1.04
CA LEU A 201 -5.61 -12.84 1.11
C LEU A 201 -5.58 -13.43 2.53
N GLY A 202 -4.41 -13.44 3.18
CA GLY A 202 -4.25 -13.80 4.59
C GLY A 202 -5.12 -12.94 5.51
N ASN A 203 -5.09 -11.62 5.33
CA ASN A 203 -5.94 -10.69 6.09
C ASN A 203 -7.44 -11.01 5.91
N ALA A 204 -7.88 -11.30 4.68
CA ALA A 204 -9.28 -11.65 4.43
C ALA A 204 -9.69 -12.97 5.08
N TYR A 205 -8.82 -13.98 5.10
CA TYR A 205 -9.07 -15.22 5.84
C TYR A 205 -9.04 -15.02 7.36
N TYR A 206 -8.18 -14.14 7.86
CA TYR A 206 -8.14 -13.77 9.26
C TYR A 206 -9.45 -13.09 9.69
N ASP A 207 -9.99 -12.16 8.88
CA ASP A 207 -11.27 -11.51 9.11
C ASP A 207 -12.45 -12.53 9.14
N LEU A 208 -12.33 -13.64 8.40
CA LEU A 208 -13.25 -14.78 8.41
C LEU A 208 -13.01 -15.78 9.55
N LYS A 209 -12.03 -15.54 10.41
CA LYS A 209 -11.56 -16.46 11.47
C LYS A 209 -11.04 -17.81 10.93
N GLU A 210 -10.67 -17.88 9.66
CA GLU A 210 -10.05 -19.06 9.04
C GLU A 210 -8.52 -19.02 9.21
N TYR A 211 -8.06 -19.05 10.46
CA TYR A 211 -6.68 -18.75 10.83
C TYR A 211 -5.63 -19.66 10.16
N GLU A 212 -5.91 -20.95 9.98
CA GLU A 212 -4.99 -21.87 9.29
C GLU A 212 -4.78 -21.48 7.83
N LYS A 213 -5.81 -20.97 7.14
CA LYS A 213 -5.68 -20.49 5.76
C LYS A 213 -4.94 -19.15 5.74
N ALA A 214 -5.18 -18.29 6.73
CA ALA A 214 -4.45 -17.03 6.89
C ALA A 214 -2.94 -17.27 7.05
N ILE A 215 -2.54 -18.18 7.96
CA ILE A 215 -1.15 -18.59 8.20
C ILE A 215 -0.48 -19.03 6.90
N LYS A 216 -1.09 -19.95 6.14
CA LYS A 216 -0.54 -20.42 4.85
C LYS A 216 -0.31 -19.28 3.85
N CYS A 217 -1.23 -18.30 3.82
CA CYS A 217 -1.09 -17.16 2.93
C CYS A 217 0.05 -16.22 3.38
N TYR A 218 0.17 -15.95 4.68
CA TYR A 218 1.27 -15.14 5.20
C TYR A 218 2.63 -15.83 5.04
N GLU A 219 2.70 -17.15 5.23
CA GLU A 219 3.90 -17.94 4.96
C GLU A 219 4.33 -17.81 3.49
N LYS A 220 3.39 -17.92 2.56
CA LYS A 220 3.70 -17.71 1.14
C LYS A 220 4.15 -16.28 0.84
N SER A 221 3.56 -15.28 1.49
CA SER A 221 3.97 -13.88 1.37
C SER A 221 5.43 -13.65 1.78
N VAL A 222 5.84 -14.19 2.94
CA VAL A 222 7.23 -14.03 3.43
C VAL A 222 8.22 -14.96 2.73
N GLU A 223 7.77 -16.05 2.12
CA GLU A 223 8.57 -16.88 1.22
C GLU A 223 8.95 -16.09 -0.04
N ILE A 224 7.98 -15.41 -0.66
CA ILE A 224 8.18 -14.55 -1.84
C ILE A 224 9.10 -13.36 -1.49
N ASN A 225 8.80 -12.65 -0.40
CA ASN A 225 9.62 -11.53 0.06
C ASN A 225 9.99 -11.66 1.54
N PRO A 226 11.16 -12.25 1.85
CA PRO A 226 11.64 -12.40 3.23
C PRO A 226 11.89 -11.08 3.97
N LYS A 227 11.95 -9.94 3.28
CA LYS A 227 12.10 -8.59 3.86
C LYS A 227 10.76 -7.88 4.06
N PHE A 228 9.64 -8.52 3.76
CA PHE A 228 8.32 -7.93 3.93
C PHE A 228 7.90 -7.95 5.41
N PHE A 229 8.05 -6.80 6.07
CA PHE A 229 7.78 -6.64 7.50
C PHE A 229 6.34 -7.03 7.90
N LEU A 230 5.34 -6.53 7.17
CA LEU A 230 3.93 -6.77 7.51
C LEU A 230 3.55 -8.25 7.40
N GLY A 231 4.12 -9.00 6.45
CA GLY A 231 3.90 -10.44 6.34
C GLY A 231 4.38 -11.20 7.58
N TRP A 232 5.57 -10.88 8.09
CA TRP A 232 6.09 -11.49 9.32
C TRP A 232 5.31 -11.08 10.57
N GLN A 233 4.88 -9.82 10.65
CA GLN A 233 4.05 -9.34 11.75
C GLN A 233 2.69 -10.05 11.76
N ASN A 234 1.97 -10.05 10.65
CA ASN A 234 0.67 -10.70 10.54
C ASN A 234 0.74 -12.21 10.82
N LEU A 235 1.80 -12.88 10.33
CA LEU A 235 2.06 -14.28 10.64
C LEU A 235 2.29 -14.51 12.13
N ALA A 236 3.09 -13.65 12.78
CA ALA A 236 3.36 -13.73 14.21
C ALA A 236 2.10 -13.50 15.06
N ASN A 237 1.31 -12.47 14.74
CA ASN A 237 0.05 -12.16 15.41
C ASN A 237 -0.94 -13.33 15.28
N THR A 238 -1.07 -13.91 14.08
CA THR A 238 -1.97 -15.06 13.87
C THR A 238 -1.47 -16.30 14.63
N TYR A 239 -0.15 -16.50 14.73
CA TYR A 239 0.41 -17.56 15.57
C TYR A 239 0.16 -17.33 17.06
N LEU A 240 0.22 -16.07 17.53
CA LEU A 240 -0.12 -15.71 18.90
C LEU A 240 -1.59 -16.02 19.20
N ASP A 241 -2.52 -15.56 18.35
CA ASP A 241 -3.96 -15.76 18.53
C ASP A 241 -4.39 -17.24 18.49
N THR A 242 -3.63 -18.07 17.78
CA THR A 242 -3.88 -19.52 17.68
C THR A 242 -3.09 -20.35 18.70
N GLY A 243 -2.43 -19.72 19.67
CA GLY A 243 -1.70 -20.39 20.74
C GLY A 243 -0.38 -21.06 20.33
N LYS A 244 0.11 -20.79 19.12
CA LYS A 244 1.35 -21.35 18.56
C LYS A 244 2.54 -20.45 18.93
N TYR A 245 2.78 -20.31 20.23
CA TYR A 245 3.63 -19.26 20.78
C TYR A 245 5.10 -19.33 20.35
N GLU A 246 5.72 -20.53 20.22
CA GLU A 246 7.08 -20.64 19.66
C GLU A 246 7.18 -20.06 18.26
N ASN A 247 6.17 -20.32 17.41
CA ASN A 247 6.14 -19.84 16.04
C ASN A 247 5.91 -18.33 15.99
N ALA A 248 5.07 -17.80 16.89
CA ALA A 248 4.90 -16.37 17.08
C ALA A 248 6.23 -15.69 17.41
N VAL A 249 6.96 -16.17 18.42
CA VAL A 249 8.28 -15.61 18.82
C VAL A 249 9.29 -15.67 17.68
N LYS A 250 9.36 -16.79 16.93
CA LYS A 250 10.26 -16.91 15.77
C LYS A 250 9.91 -15.87 14.70
N SER A 251 8.62 -15.68 14.42
CA SER A 251 8.12 -14.75 13.40
C SER A 251 8.31 -13.29 13.82
N TYR A 252 8.05 -12.93 15.08
CA TYR A 252 8.36 -11.59 15.62
C TYR A 252 9.86 -11.29 15.54
N LYS A 253 10.74 -12.25 15.86
CA LYS A 253 12.19 -12.07 15.71
C LYS A 253 12.58 -11.81 14.25
N LYS A 254 11.87 -12.36 13.27
CA LYS A 254 12.08 -12.04 11.84
C LYS A 254 11.57 -10.64 11.49
N ALA A 255 10.37 -10.27 11.92
CA ALA A 255 9.83 -8.91 11.76
C ALA A 255 10.75 -7.84 12.36
N LEU A 256 11.22 -8.05 13.59
CA LEU A 256 12.09 -7.13 14.33
C LEU A 256 13.51 -7.02 13.74
N LYS A 257 13.97 -8.03 12.99
CA LYS A 257 15.22 -7.90 12.21
C LYS A 257 15.07 -6.87 11.07
N ILE A 258 13.87 -6.74 10.52
CA ILE A 258 13.55 -5.80 9.43
C ILE A 258 13.24 -4.40 10.01
N ASN A 259 12.36 -4.33 11.00
CA ASN A 259 12.01 -3.08 11.68
C ASN A 259 12.18 -3.23 13.20
N ARG A 260 13.31 -2.72 13.71
CA ARG A 260 13.67 -2.75 15.14
C ARG A 260 12.88 -1.76 16.00
N ARG A 261 12.04 -0.91 15.40
CA ARG A 261 11.24 0.11 16.10
C ARG A 261 9.75 -0.23 16.14
N CYS A 262 9.37 -1.49 15.87
CA CYS A 262 8.00 -1.94 16.09
C CYS A 262 7.77 -2.21 17.58
N SER A 263 7.20 -1.23 18.29
CA SER A 263 6.86 -1.37 19.72
C SER A 263 5.85 -2.51 19.95
N ASP A 264 4.77 -2.54 19.16
CA ASP A 264 3.72 -3.57 19.25
C ASP A 264 4.29 -4.98 19.09
N CYS A 265 5.22 -5.16 18.14
CA CYS A 265 5.87 -6.46 17.93
C CYS A 265 6.69 -6.92 19.15
N TYR A 266 7.30 -6.00 19.91
CA TYR A 266 7.97 -6.35 21.16
C TYR A 266 6.96 -6.66 22.27
N MET A 267 5.87 -5.90 22.35
CA MET A 267 4.80 -6.13 23.32
C MET A 267 4.17 -7.52 23.10
N ASP A 268 3.73 -7.81 21.89
CA ASP A 268 3.06 -9.06 21.54
C ASP A 268 4.01 -10.27 21.59
N MET A 269 5.29 -10.08 21.23
CA MET A 269 6.31 -11.11 21.45
C MET A 269 6.51 -11.39 22.95
N GLY A 270 6.43 -10.37 23.79
CA GLY A 270 6.47 -10.52 25.24
C GLY A 270 5.31 -11.36 25.78
N ILE A 271 4.11 -11.15 25.24
CA ILE A 271 2.92 -11.96 25.57
C ILE A 271 3.18 -13.43 25.18
N ALA A 272 3.63 -13.68 23.95
CA ALA A 272 3.98 -15.04 23.51
C ALA A 272 5.05 -15.69 24.42
N LEU A 273 6.08 -14.93 24.84
CA LEU A 273 7.13 -15.43 25.73
C LEU A 273 6.60 -15.74 27.14
N LYS A 274 5.67 -14.94 27.66
CA LYS A 274 5.00 -15.18 28.95
C LYS A 274 4.21 -16.49 28.91
N GLU A 275 3.45 -16.72 27.85
CA GLU A 275 2.68 -17.97 27.67
C GLU A 275 3.59 -19.21 27.59
N LEU A 276 4.84 -19.04 27.16
CA LEU A 276 5.87 -20.09 27.16
C LEU A 276 6.61 -20.23 28.49
N GLY A 277 6.25 -19.46 29.52
CA GLY A 277 6.98 -19.41 30.79
C GLY A 277 8.37 -18.78 30.71
N ARG A 278 8.73 -18.14 29.59
CA ARG A 278 10.03 -17.50 29.35
C ARG A 278 10.02 -16.07 29.90
N TYR A 279 9.79 -15.96 31.21
CA TYR A 279 9.45 -14.72 31.88
C TYR A 279 10.53 -13.64 31.80
N GLU A 280 11.80 -13.99 31.94
CA GLU A 280 12.89 -13.00 31.85
C GLU A 280 13.00 -12.40 30.44
N GLU A 281 12.71 -13.19 29.40
CA GLU A 281 12.68 -12.69 28.03
C GLU A 281 11.45 -11.83 27.77
N ALA A 282 10.29 -12.20 28.31
CA ALA A 282 9.07 -11.42 28.23
C ALA A 282 9.25 -10.02 28.85
N LEU A 283 9.81 -9.92 30.06
CA LEU A 283 10.11 -8.65 30.73
C LEU A 283 11.05 -7.77 29.90
N LYS A 284 12.09 -8.36 29.29
CA LYS A 284 12.99 -7.63 28.38
C LYS A 284 12.25 -7.10 27.14
N ALA A 285 11.32 -7.88 26.60
CA ALA A 285 10.52 -7.48 25.45
C ALA A 285 9.57 -6.33 25.80
N TYR A 286 8.83 -6.42 26.91
CA TYR A 286 7.96 -5.33 27.39
C TYR A 286 8.72 -4.05 27.66
N LYS A 287 9.86 -4.14 28.37
CA LYS A 287 10.73 -2.98 28.58
C LYS A 287 11.16 -2.36 27.26
N LYS A 288 11.50 -3.19 26.26
CA LYS A 288 11.94 -2.70 24.96
C LYS A 288 10.81 -2.00 24.18
N ALA A 289 9.58 -2.50 24.27
CA ALA A 289 8.41 -1.84 23.69
C ALA A 289 8.24 -0.43 24.29
N VAL A 290 8.24 -0.32 25.62
CA VAL A 290 8.09 0.97 26.33
C VAL A 290 9.26 1.94 26.05
N GLU A 291 10.49 1.44 25.89
CA GLU A 291 11.63 2.26 25.48
C GLU A 291 11.46 2.87 24.07
N ILE A 292 10.80 2.14 23.16
CA ILE A 292 10.54 2.59 21.78
C ILE A 292 9.36 3.55 21.74
N ASP A 293 8.29 3.21 22.46
CA ASP A 293 7.06 3.99 22.55
C ASP A 293 6.62 4.10 24.03
N PRO A 294 6.95 5.22 24.70
CA PRO A 294 6.56 5.45 26.08
C PRO A 294 5.05 5.49 26.33
N SER A 295 4.21 5.67 25.29
CA SER A 295 2.75 5.63 25.44
C SER A 295 2.25 4.24 25.84
N GLN A 296 3.01 3.19 25.54
CA GLN A 296 2.69 1.82 25.92
C GLN A 296 3.06 1.48 27.37
N LYS A 297 3.51 2.45 28.17
CA LYS A 297 3.94 2.20 29.56
C LYS A 297 2.86 1.52 30.40
N ALA A 298 1.60 1.97 30.30
CA ALA A 298 0.50 1.38 31.05
C ALA A 298 0.29 -0.10 30.66
N THR A 299 0.23 -0.39 29.35
CA THR A 299 0.11 -1.74 28.80
C THR A 299 1.29 -2.64 29.16
N GLY A 300 2.51 -2.11 29.14
CA GLY A 300 3.72 -2.85 29.53
C GLY A 300 3.70 -3.27 31.00
N ILE A 301 3.31 -2.36 31.91
CA ILE A 301 3.16 -2.66 33.34
C ILE A 301 2.02 -3.64 33.57
N TYR A 302 0.91 -3.50 32.84
CA TYR A 302 -0.21 -4.43 32.88
C TYR A 302 0.23 -5.85 32.50
N ASN A 303 0.95 -6.00 31.38
CA ASN A 303 1.44 -7.30 30.91
C ASN A 303 2.51 -7.90 31.86
N GLU A 304 3.32 -7.05 32.50
CA GLU A 304 4.22 -7.46 33.58
C GLU A 304 3.44 -7.97 34.80
N ALA A 305 2.33 -7.32 35.15
CA ALA A 305 1.46 -7.79 36.22
C ALA A 305 0.83 -9.15 35.90
N CYS A 306 0.32 -9.35 34.68
CA CYS A 306 -0.20 -10.65 34.23
C CYS A 306 0.89 -11.72 34.27
N LEU A 307 2.13 -11.40 33.90
CA LEU A 307 3.26 -12.32 34.03
C LEU A 307 3.49 -12.75 35.50
N TYR A 308 3.52 -11.80 36.44
CA TYR A 308 3.69 -12.14 37.86
C TYR A 308 2.48 -12.90 38.42
N ALA A 309 1.28 -12.64 37.89
CA ALA A 309 0.09 -13.40 38.19
C ALA A 309 0.24 -14.88 37.79
N SER A 310 0.70 -15.15 36.56
CA SER A 310 0.96 -16.51 36.06
C SER A 310 2.05 -17.23 36.87
N LYS A 311 3.01 -16.50 37.44
CA LYS A 311 4.01 -17.04 38.38
C LYS A 311 3.47 -17.33 39.79
N GLY A 312 2.27 -16.89 40.12
CA GLY A 312 1.69 -16.97 41.47
C GLY A 312 2.14 -15.86 42.43
N GLU A 313 2.88 -14.85 41.95
CA GLU A 313 3.37 -13.71 42.74
C GLU A 313 2.30 -12.62 42.88
N LYS A 314 1.16 -12.98 43.51
CA LYS A 314 -0.07 -12.16 43.53
C LYS A 314 0.12 -10.73 44.04
N GLU A 315 0.90 -10.54 45.12
CA GLU A 315 1.10 -9.21 45.71
C GLU A 315 1.90 -8.27 44.81
N LYS A 316 2.84 -8.80 44.02
CA LYS A 316 3.55 -7.99 43.02
C LYS A 316 2.63 -7.62 41.86
N ALA A 317 1.86 -8.59 41.38
CA ALA A 317 0.87 -8.36 40.32
C ALA A 317 -0.13 -7.26 40.73
N LYS A 318 -0.68 -7.29 41.95
CA LYS A 318 -1.61 -6.25 42.44
C LYS A 318 -0.99 -4.85 42.42
N LYS A 319 0.23 -4.68 42.93
CA LYS A 319 0.92 -3.38 42.95
C LYS A 319 1.14 -2.83 41.54
N LEU A 320 1.53 -3.69 40.61
CA LEU A 320 1.72 -3.31 39.21
C LEU A 320 0.38 -2.94 38.55
N LEU A 321 -0.70 -3.67 38.83
CA LEU A 321 -2.03 -3.33 38.33
C LEU A 321 -2.52 -1.98 38.85
N GLU A 322 -2.29 -1.67 40.13
CA GLU A 322 -2.60 -0.34 40.69
C GLU A 322 -1.87 0.78 39.93
N GLU A 323 -0.59 0.57 39.61
CA GLU A 323 0.17 1.52 38.79
C GLU A 323 -0.37 1.62 37.36
N ALA A 324 -0.64 0.48 36.71
CA ALA A 324 -1.18 0.43 35.35
C ALA A 324 -2.53 1.16 35.27
N PHE A 325 -3.44 0.93 36.22
CA PHE A 325 -4.75 1.57 36.28
C PHE A 325 -4.67 3.07 36.57
N ARG A 326 -3.66 3.51 37.29
CA ARG A 326 -3.42 4.95 37.50
C ARG A 326 -2.96 5.63 36.21
N LEU A 327 -2.18 4.95 35.39
CA LEU A 327 -1.70 5.47 34.11
C LEU A 327 -2.79 5.40 33.02
N ASP A 328 -3.55 4.31 32.99
CA ASP A 328 -4.71 4.11 32.11
C ASP A 328 -5.85 3.42 32.88
N PRO A 329 -6.86 4.20 33.32
CA PRO A 329 -8.01 3.67 34.05
C PRO A 329 -8.85 2.66 33.26
N SER A 330 -8.79 2.66 31.93
CA SER A 330 -9.59 1.73 31.10
C SER A 330 -9.18 0.27 31.28
N LEU A 331 -7.91 0.03 31.63
CA LEU A 331 -7.36 -1.29 31.91
C LEU A 331 -8.04 -1.98 33.10
N ARG A 332 -8.66 -1.23 34.02
CA ARG A 332 -9.37 -1.81 35.15
C ARG A 332 -10.57 -2.64 34.70
N GLU A 333 -11.34 -2.16 33.73
CA GLU A 333 -12.48 -2.92 33.22
C GLU A 333 -12.01 -4.12 32.40
N TYR A 334 -10.99 -3.92 31.57
CA TYR A 334 -10.37 -4.99 30.78
C TYR A 334 -9.88 -6.15 31.66
N SER A 335 -9.23 -5.84 32.78
CA SER A 335 -8.64 -6.83 33.71
C SER A 335 -9.63 -7.84 34.28
N LYS A 336 -10.92 -7.48 34.39
CA LYS A 336 -11.97 -8.39 34.89
C LYS A 336 -12.24 -9.55 33.95
N THR A 337 -11.94 -9.37 32.67
CA THR A 337 -12.13 -10.40 31.63
C THR A 337 -10.86 -11.20 31.35
N ASP A 338 -9.73 -10.78 31.89
CA ASP A 338 -8.42 -11.39 31.67
C ASP A 338 -8.29 -12.70 32.46
N PRO A 339 -8.07 -13.86 31.78
CA PRO A 339 -7.90 -15.15 32.44
C PRO A 339 -6.77 -15.19 33.48
N ASP A 340 -5.68 -14.46 33.26
CA ASP A 340 -4.52 -14.45 34.17
C ASP A 340 -4.86 -13.79 35.51
N LEU A 341 -5.83 -12.88 35.51
CA LEU A 341 -6.13 -12.01 36.63
C LEU A 341 -7.37 -12.43 37.43
N LYS A 342 -8.11 -13.46 37.00
CA LYS A 342 -9.35 -13.96 37.66
C LYS A 342 -9.25 -14.25 39.16
N LYS A 343 -8.04 -14.45 39.70
CA LYS A 343 -7.79 -14.75 41.13
C LYS A 343 -7.10 -13.60 41.87
N ILE A 344 -6.98 -12.44 41.23
CA ILE A 344 -6.19 -11.29 41.69
C ILE A 344 -7.04 -10.02 41.73
N VAL A 345 -7.79 -9.77 40.67
CA VAL A 345 -8.78 -8.69 40.50
C VAL A 345 -10.16 -9.27 40.73
#